data_AF-A0A1W1C419-F1
#
_entry.id   AF-A0A1W1C419-F1
#
_cell.length_a   1.000
_cell.length_b   1.000
_cell.length_c   1.000
_cell.angle_alpha   90.00
_cell.angle_beta   90.00
_cell.angle_gamma   90.00
#
_symmetry.space_group_name_H-M   'P 1'
#
loop_
_entity.id
_entity.type
_entity.pdbx_description
1 polymer ?
#
loop_
_entity_poly.entity_id
_entity_poly.type
_entity_poly.pdbx_seq_one_letter_code
_entity_poly.pdbx_strand_id
1 'polypeptide(L)'
;MTTITKQLTYLILTLLTLVAGYAYLRYAYKVTDSTPFTQEIVLIILGTIATVFITALLLNKQTAVEIEKEQNIKFLDLKAQTYERLLDLMEEMVSQNDINESEITKLQFITHRLAIFASPGVLNEYTNFLNVISNISQDGTLTNDIDQLSNALGKLTIQIRFDLLGENQQEKIYSIEQIKKMIKKNSDSSSHITIT
;
A
#
# COMPACT_ATOMS: atom_id res chain seq x y z
N MET A 1 22.55 -18.55 5.91
CA MET A 1 22.66 -20.02 5.72
C MET A 1 21.61 -20.80 6.53
N THR A 2 21.09 -20.27 7.64
CA THR A 2 20.10 -20.90 8.55
C THR A 2 18.64 -20.91 8.03
N THR A 3 18.25 -19.99 7.15
CA THR A 3 16.88 -19.94 6.60
C THR A 3 16.64 -21.02 5.53
N ILE A 4 17.67 -21.28 4.72
CA ILE A 4 17.64 -22.30 3.64
C ILE A 4 17.55 -23.70 4.23
N THR A 5 18.31 -24.00 5.28
CA THR A 5 18.22 -25.30 5.97
C THR A 5 16.85 -25.53 6.60
N LYS A 6 16.23 -24.51 7.21
CA LYS A 6 14.86 -24.60 7.73
C LYS A 6 13.84 -24.86 6.63
N GLN A 7 13.90 -24.14 5.51
CA GLN A 7 13.01 -24.37 4.37
C GLN A 7 13.16 -25.79 3.81
N LEU A 8 14.39 -26.30 3.71
CA LEU A 8 14.66 -27.66 3.28
C LEU A 8 14.10 -28.69 4.26
N THR A 9 14.24 -28.47 5.56
CA THR A 9 13.64 -29.34 6.60
C THR A 9 12.13 -29.37 6.50
N TYR A 10 11.46 -28.22 6.33
CA TYR A 10 10.01 -28.18 6.14
C TYR A 10 9.59 -28.93 4.87
N LEU A 11 10.31 -28.76 3.77
CA LEU A 11 10.01 -29.44 2.51
C LEU A 11 10.12 -30.96 2.64
N ILE A 12 11.17 -31.47 3.29
CA ILE A 12 11.35 -32.89 3.56
C ILE A 12 10.23 -33.43 4.46
N LEU A 13 9.86 -32.68 5.50
CA LEU A 13 8.78 -33.06 6.41
C LEU A 13 7.43 -33.13 5.69
N THR A 14 7.12 -32.15 4.84
CA THR A 14 5.92 -32.15 4.01
C THR A 14 5.91 -33.34 3.06
N LEU A 15 7.03 -33.61 2.38
CA LEU A 15 7.15 -34.74 1.46
C LEU A 15 6.92 -36.09 2.18
N LEU A 16 7.54 -36.27 3.35
CA LEU A 16 7.41 -37.49 4.16
C LEU A 16 5.97 -37.69 4.63
N THR A 17 5.30 -36.61 5.05
CA THR A 17 3.88 -36.62 5.44
C THR A 17 2.99 -37.06 4.27
N LEU A 18 3.27 -36.56 3.07
CA LEU A 18 2.52 -36.88 1.85
C LEU A 18 2.68 -38.35 1.45
N VAL A 19 3.92 -38.86 1.49
CA VAL A 19 4.24 -40.27 1.20
C VAL A 19 3.61 -41.21 2.23
N ALA A 20 3.69 -40.87 3.52
CA ALA A 20 3.08 -41.66 4.60
C ALA A 20 1.55 -41.69 4.48
N GLY A 21 0.93 -40.54 4.17
CA GLY A 21 -0.50 -40.45 3.91
C GLY A 21 -0.92 -41.33 2.74
N TYR A 22 -0.21 -41.28 1.61
CA TYR A 22 -0.49 -42.15 0.46
C TYR A 22 -0.34 -43.64 0.80
N ALA A 23 0.71 -44.02 1.52
CA ALA A 23 0.93 -45.40 1.93
C ALA A 23 -0.18 -45.92 2.86
N TYR A 24 -0.64 -45.09 3.81
CA TYR A 24 -1.75 -45.40 4.70
C TYR A 24 -3.06 -45.62 3.92
N LEU A 25 -3.38 -44.72 2.98
CA LEU A 25 -4.56 -44.84 2.12
C LEU A 25 -4.53 -46.12 1.29
N ARG A 26 -3.37 -46.45 0.73
CA ARG A 26 -3.18 -47.68 -0.05
C ARG A 26 -3.28 -48.94 0.80
N TYR A 27 -2.79 -48.90 2.04
CA TYR A 27 -2.93 -49.98 3.01
C TYR A 27 -4.40 -50.17 3.40
N ALA A 28 -5.10 -49.10 3.76
CA ALA A 28 -6.52 -49.13 4.11
C ALA A 28 -7.36 -49.71 2.96
N TYR A 29 -7.06 -49.34 1.71
CA TYR A 29 -7.70 -49.91 0.54
C TYR A 29 -7.47 -51.43 0.44
N LYS A 30 -6.22 -51.89 0.57
CA LYS A 30 -5.84 -53.30 0.48
C LYS A 30 -6.41 -54.17 1.61
N VAL A 31 -6.53 -53.65 2.82
CA VAL A 31 -7.12 -54.38 3.96
C VAL A 31 -8.62 -54.61 3.78
N THR A 32 -9.28 -53.76 2.97
CA THR A 32 -10.73 -53.82 2.78
C THR A 32 -11.13 -54.60 1.51
N ASP A 33 -10.16 -55.11 0.73
CA ASP A 33 -10.38 -55.87 -0.52
C ASP A 33 -11.28 -57.10 -0.33
N SER A 34 -11.29 -57.72 0.86
CA SER A 34 -12.11 -58.91 1.13
C SER A 34 -13.57 -58.61 1.45
N THR A 35 -13.96 -57.33 1.59
CA THR A 35 -15.31 -56.91 2.01
C THR A 35 -15.78 -55.69 1.21
N PRO A 36 -16.45 -55.87 0.05
CA PRO A 36 -16.82 -54.79 -0.86
C PRO A 36 -17.64 -53.67 -0.19
N PHE A 37 -18.59 -54.03 0.67
CA PHE A 37 -19.44 -53.07 1.38
C PHE A 37 -18.67 -52.17 2.35
N THR A 38 -17.71 -52.72 3.10
CA THR A 38 -16.88 -51.96 4.04
C THR A 38 -15.96 -51.00 3.29
N GLN A 39 -15.48 -51.40 2.10
CA GLN A 39 -14.59 -50.60 1.27
C GLN A 39 -15.27 -49.33 0.77
N GLU A 40 -16.51 -49.46 0.28
CA GLU A 40 -17.33 -48.33 -0.16
C GLU A 40 -17.57 -47.33 0.97
N ILE A 41 -17.94 -47.81 2.16
CA ILE A 41 -18.18 -46.95 3.34
C ILE A 41 -16.90 -46.20 3.74
N VAL A 42 -15.75 -46.89 3.79
CA VAL A 42 -14.47 -46.26 4.13
C VAL A 42 -14.09 -45.18 3.11
N LEU A 43 -14.27 -45.45 1.81
CA LEU A 43 -13.98 -44.49 0.75
C LEU A 43 -14.90 -43.27 0.81
N ILE A 44 -16.20 -43.47 1.08
CA ILE A 44 -17.16 -42.37 1.23
C ILE A 44 -16.78 -41.50 2.43
N ILE A 45 -16.55 -42.10 3.60
CA ILE A 45 -16.18 -41.36 4.81
C ILE A 45 -14.89 -40.57 4.59
N LEU A 46 -13.87 -41.21 4.04
CA LEU A 46 -12.59 -40.57 3.78
C LEU A 46 -12.71 -39.43 2.76
N GLY A 47 -13.48 -39.64 1.68
CA GLY A 47 -13.77 -38.63 0.68
C GLY A 47 -14.53 -37.44 1.27
N THR A 48 -15.50 -37.68 2.14
CA THR A 48 -16.24 -36.63 2.85
C THR A 48 -15.33 -35.85 3.79
N ILE A 49 -14.51 -36.52 4.61
CA ILE A 49 -13.55 -35.86 5.50
C ILE A 49 -12.57 -35.01 4.71
N ALA A 50 -12.00 -35.55 3.63
CA ALA A 50 -11.09 -34.81 2.76
C ALA A 50 -11.78 -33.57 2.16
N THR A 51 -13.01 -33.72 1.67
CA THR A 51 -13.78 -32.61 1.08
C THR A 51 -14.08 -31.52 2.10
N VAL A 52 -14.53 -31.88 3.30
CA VAL A 52 -14.79 -30.93 4.40
C VAL A 52 -13.50 -30.20 4.79
N PHE A 53 -12.38 -30.94 4.90
CA PHE A 53 -11.10 -30.37 5.28
C PHE A 53 -10.56 -29.40 4.23
N ILE A 54 -10.59 -29.79 2.95
CA ILE A 54 -10.19 -28.91 1.84
C ILE A 54 -11.05 -27.66 1.81
N THR A 55 -12.37 -27.81 1.98
CA THR A 55 -13.31 -26.67 1.97
C THR A 55 -13.02 -25.72 3.14
N ALA A 56 -12.78 -26.23 4.34
CA ALA A 56 -12.40 -25.43 5.49
C ALA A 56 -11.09 -24.67 5.26
N LEU A 57 -10.08 -25.32 4.68
CA LEU A 57 -8.81 -24.67 4.32
C LEU A 57 -8.99 -23.54 3.30
N LEU A 58 -9.78 -23.79 2.24
CA LEU A 58 -10.06 -22.80 1.21
C LEU A 58 -10.81 -21.59 1.77
N LEU A 59 -11.85 -21.81 2.58
CA LEU A 59 -12.60 -20.74 3.22
C LEU A 59 -11.71 -19.91 4.14
N ASN A 60 -10.94 -20.55 5.02
CA ASN A 60 -10.02 -19.85 5.91
C ASN A 60 -9.01 -18.99 5.15
N LYS A 61 -8.46 -19.51 4.04
CA LYS A 61 -7.49 -18.76 3.24
C LYS A 61 -8.14 -17.59 2.52
N GLN A 62 -9.35 -17.77 1.98
CA GLN A 62 -10.10 -16.70 1.35
C GLN A 62 -10.45 -15.59 2.34
N THR A 63 -10.97 -15.94 3.52
CA THR A 63 -11.27 -14.97 4.59
C THR A 63 -10.03 -14.20 5.02
N ALA A 64 -8.88 -14.87 5.19
CA ALA A 64 -7.63 -14.19 5.53
C ALA A 64 -7.20 -13.17 4.47
N VAL A 65 -7.28 -13.55 3.18
CA VAL A 65 -6.96 -12.66 2.06
C VAL A 65 -7.94 -11.48 1.97
N GLU A 66 -9.23 -11.72 2.23
CA GLU A 66 -10.24 -10.68 2.23
C GLU A 66 -10.04 -9.67 3.37
N ILE A 67 -9.73 -10.15 4.58
CA ILE A 67 -9.39 -9.28 5.71
C ILE A 67 -8.15 -8.44 5.39
N GLU A 68 -7.08 -9.05 4.87
CA GLU A 68 -5.87 -8.33 4.48
C GLU A 68 -6.16 -7.27 3.41
N LYS A 69 -6.98 -7.60 2.42
CA LYS A 69 -7.45 -6.66 1.40
C LYS A 69 -8.24 -5.50 2.01
N GLU A 70 -9.18 -5.77 2.90
CA GLU A 70 -9.99 -4.73 3.56
C GLU A 70 -9.12 -3.80 4.41
N GLN A 71 -8.15 -4.35 5.16
CA GLN A 71 -7.18 -3.58 5.92
C GLN A 71 -6.33 -2.69 5.01
N ASN A 72 -5.83 -3.22 3.91
CA ASN A 72 -5.06 -2.44 2.92
C ASN A 72 -5.89 -1.31 2.30
N ILE A 73 -7.16 -1.55 1.98
CA ILE A 73 -8.07 -0.52 1.46
C ILE A 73 -8.27 0.59 2.51
N LYS A 74 -8.56 0.23 3.77
CA LYS A 74 -8.72 1.21 4.86
C LYS A 74 -7.46 2.04 5.08
N PHE A 75 -6.30 1.40 5.01
CA PHE A 75 -5.02 2.09 5.16
C PHE A 75 -4.76 3.04 3.98
N LEU A 76 -5.06 2.62 2.75
CA LEU A 76 -4.96 3.46 1.56
C LEU A 76 -5.90 4.66 1.63
N ASP A 77 -7.13 4.46 2.11
CA ASP A 77 -8.12 5.53 2.32
C ASP A 77 -7.63 6.55 3.37
N LEU A 78 -7.10 6.09 4.51
CA LEU A 78 -6.50 6.97 5.52
C LEU A 78 -5.31 7.77 4.98
N LYS A 79 -4.47 7.16 4.14
CA LYS A 79 -3.38 7.85 3.43
C LYS A 79 -3.93 8.94 2.53
N ALA A 80 -4.86 8.59 1.64
CA ALA A 80 -5.46 9.51 0.68
C ALA A 80 -6.11 10.71 1.38
N GLN A 81 -6.92 10.48 2.40
CA GLN A 81 -7.55 11.55 3.19
C GLN A 81 -6.54 12.44 3.91
N THR A 82 -5.39 11.90 4.33
CA THR A 82 -4.37 12.74 4.96
C THR A 82 -3.60 13.58 3.94
N TYR A 83 -3.33 13.02 2.76
CA TYR A 83 -2.73 13.78 1.67
C TYR A 83 -3.67 14.86 1.10
N GLU A 84 -4.97 14.56 1.00
CA GLU A 84 -6.00 15.55 0.65
C GLU A 84 -6.02 16.70 1.66
N ARG A 85 -6.15 16.41 2.96
CA ARG A 85 -6.11 17.44 4.01
C ARG A 85 -4.82 18.25 4.03
N LEU A 86 -3.69 17.65 3.63
CA LEU A 86 -2.44 18.35 3.48
C LEU A 86 -2.51 19.33 2.31
N LEU A 87 -3.04 18.92 1.17
CA LEU A 87 -3.24 19.78 0.00
C LEU A 87 -4.22 20.92 0.30
N ASP A 88 -5.33 20.64 0.98
CA ASP A 88 -6.30 21.66 1.41
C ASP A 88 -5.65 22.70 2.32
N LEU A 89 -4.87 22.25 3.31
CA LEU A 89 -4.15 23.17 4.21
C LEU A 89 -3.14 24.03 3.44
N MET A 90 -2.46 23.45 2.44
CA MET A 90 -1.53 24.20 1.61
C MET A 90 -2.26 25.22 0.73
N GLU A 91 -3.43 24.90 0.19
CA GLU A 91 -4.27 25.84 -0.55
C GLU A 91 -4.74 27.00 0.34
N GLU A 92 -5.20 26.71 1.57
CA GLU A 92 -5.58 27.72 2.56
C GLU A 92 -4.44 28.69 2.85
N MET A 93 -3.24 28.16 3.16
CA MET A 93 -2.05 28.95 3.48
C MET A 93 -1.61 29.87 2.33
N VAL A 94 -1.67 29.37 1.09
CA VAL A 94 -1.33 30.19 -0.10
C VAL A 94 -2.37 31.27 -0.36
N SER A 95 -3.64 30.98 -0.11
CA SER A 95 -4.74 31.91 -0.37
C SER A 95 -4.78 33.08 0.60
N GLN A 96 -4.36 32.89 1.86
CA GLN A 96 -4.46 33.92 2.89
C GLN A 96 -3.31 34.93 2.89
N ASN A 97 -2.26 34.74 2.09
CA ASN A 97 -1.04 35.57 2.01
C ASN A 97 -0.31 35.81 3.35
N ASP A 98 -0.77 35.21 4.45
CA ASP A 98 -0.20 35.29 5.79
C ASP A 98 -0.40 33.95 6.48
N ILE A 99 0.62 33.49 7.22
CA ILE A 99 0.61 32.19 7.91
C ILE A 99 0.34 32.44 9.39
N ASN A 100 -0.84 32.03 9.84
CA ASN A 100 -1.24 32.21 11.24
C ASN A 100 -0.72 31.07 12.15
N GLU A 101 -0.64 31.30 13.47
CA GLU A 101 -0.20 30.27 14.44
C GLU A 101 -1.08 29.00 14.43
N SER A 102 -2.36 29.15 14.08
CA SER A 102 -3.30 28.04 13.96
C SER A 102 -2.93 27.10 12.81
N GLU A 103 -2.52 27.65 11.67
CA GLU A 103 -2.03 26.94 10.49
C GLU A 103 -0.72 26.21 10.76
N ILE A 104 0.22 26.85 11.45
CA ILE A 104 1.47 26.20 11.90
C ILE A 104 1.14 25.00 12.81
N THR A 105 0.20 25.17 13.73
CA THR A 105 -0.24 24.09 14.62
C THR A 105 -0.88 22.95 13.82
N LYS A 106 -1.79 23.25 12.87
CA LYS A 106 -2.38 22.25 11.96
C LYS A 106 -1.29 21.50 11.17
N LEU A 107 -0.26 22.20 10.71
CA LEU A 107 0.85 21.62 9.94
C LEU A 107 1.67 20.63 10.76
N GLN A 108 1.92 20.94 12.05
CA GLN A 108 2.58 20.01 12.97
C GLN A 108 1.77 18.73 13.17
N PHE A 109 0.45 18.84 13.35
CA PHE A 109 -0.42 17.66 13.45
C PHE A 109 -0.44 16.84 12.16
N ILE A 110 -0.46 17.47 10.99
CA ILE A 110 -0.34 16.76 9.71
C ILE A 110 1.03 16.08 9.58
N THR A 111 2.11 16.73 10.01
CA THR A 111 3.46 16.13 10.05
C THR A 111 3.48 14.83 10.86
N HIS A 112 2.91 14.85 12.07
CA HIS A 112 2.82 13.66 12.91
C HIS A 112 1.94 12.57 12.28
N ARG A 113 0.84 12.95 11.62
CA ARG A 113 -0.01 11.97 10.91
C ARG A 113 0.72 11.35 9.72
N LEU A 114 1.44 12.14 8.93
CA LEU A 114 2.26 11.65 7.82
C LEU A 114 3.29 10.63 8.30
N ALA A 115 3.95 10.88 9.44
CA ALA A 115 4.96 9.98 9.99
C ALA A 115 4.45 8.55 10.31
N ILE A 116 3.14 8.35 10.43
CA ILE A 116 2.54 7.03 10.72
C ILE A 116 2.58 6.10 9.50
N PHE A 117 2.44 6.64 8.28
CA PHE A 117 2.19 5.82 7.09
C PHE A 117 2.89 6.29 5.80
N ALA A 118 3.43 7.51 5.76
CA ALA A 118 4.06 8.06 4.57
C ALA A 118 5.42 7.40 4.35
N SER A 119 5.75 7.12 3.09
CA SER A 119 7.08 6.63 2.74
C SER A 119 8.17 7.68 3.02
N PRO A 120 9.44 7.25 3.20
CA PRO A 120 10.56 8.16 3.37
C PRO A 120 10.70 9.20 2.25
N GLY A 121 10.32 8.83 1.01
CA GLY A 121 10.33 9.74 -0.13
C GLY A 121 9.37 10.94 0.05
N VAL A 122 8.16 10.68 0.55
CA VAL A 122 7.17 11.71 0.85
C VAL A 122 7.66 12.61 1.99
N LEU A 123 8.17 12.04 3.09
CA LEU A 123 8.65 12.82 4.24
C LEU A 123 9.81 13.75 3.86
N ASN A 124 10.70 13.29 2.98
CA ASN A 124 11.83 14.09 2.53
C ASN A 124 11.39 15.28 1.67
N GLU A 125 10.51 15.06 0.67
CA GLU A 125 9.98 16.17 -0.14
C GLU A 125 9.05 17.08 0.65
N TYR A 126 8.33 16.56 1.65
CA TYR A 126 7.55 17.38 2.56
C TYR A 126 8.45 18.32 3.39
N THR A 127 9.59 17.82 3.88
CA THR A 127 10.58 18.66 4.58
C THR A 127 11.13 19.75 3.65
N ASN A 128 11.45 19.41 2.40
CA ASN A 128 11.90 20.39 1.40
C ASN A 128 10.83 21.47 1.17
N PHE A 129 9.56 21.07 1.10
CA PHE A 129 8.44 21.99 0.95
C PHE A 129 8.30 22.94 2.15
N LEU A 130 8.38 22.43 3.39
CA LEU A 130 8.36 23.26 4.59
C LEU A 130 9.48 24.30 4.61
N ASN A 131 10.68 23.92 4.16
CA ASN A 131 11.81 24.84 4.05
C ASN A 131 11.53 25.97 3.03
N VAL A 132 10.89 25.65 1.91
CA VAL A 132 10.50 26.66 0.91
C VAL A 132 9.47 27.63 1.51
N ILE A 133 8.43 27.13 2.19
CA ILE A 133 7.45 27.98 2.89
C ILE A 133 8.12 28.86 3.93
N SER A 134 9.00 28.30 4.76
CA SER A 134 9.70 29.05 5.82
C SER A 134 10.55 30.19 5.26
N ASN A 135 11.21 29.98 4.12
CA ASN A 135 12.02 31.01 3.48
C ASN A 135 11.15 32.14 2.92
N ILE A 136 10.03 31.80 2.27
CA ILE A 136 9.09 32.77 1.70
C ILE A 136 8.41 33.60 2.79
N SER A 137 8.05 32.97 3.91
CA SER A 137 7.43 33.66 5.05
C SER A 137 8.35 34.69 5.72
N GLN A 138 9.67 34.47 5.70
CA GLN A 138 10.65 35.42 6.25
C GLN A 138 10.90 36.64 5.35
N ASP A 139 10.69 36.51 4.04
CA ASP A 139 10.96 37.58 3.05
C ASP A 139 9.74 38.50 2.81
N GLY A 140 8.60 38.20 3.45
CA GLY A 140 7.43 39.10 3.57
C GLY A 140 6.67 39.41 2.26
N THR A 141 7.06 38.83 1.11
CA THR A 141 6.35 39.02 -0.15
C THR A 141 6.26 37.72 -0.96
N LEU A 142 5.04 37.18 -1.10
CA LEU A 142 4.73 35.95 -1.86
C LEU A 142 4.77 36.11 -3.39
N THR A 143 4.92 37.34 -3.91
CA THR A 143 4.61 37.65 -5.32
C THR A 143 5.67 37.14 -6.32
N ASN A 144 6.91 36.88 -5.89
CA ASN A 144 7.99 36.44 -6.79
C ASN A 144 8.41 34.96 -6.59
N ASP A 145 7.77 34.24 -5.65
CA ASP A 145 8.19 32.91 -5.21
C ASP A 145 7.17 31.79 -5.50
N ILE A 146 6.07 32.11 -6.17
CA ILE A 146 5.02 31.15 -6.57
C ILE A 146 5.60 30.00 -7.40
N ASP A 147 6.59 30.28 -8.26
CA ASP A 147 7.28 29.26 -9.06
C ASP A 147 8.08 28.27 -8.20
N GLN A 148 8.72 28.75 -7.14
CA GLN A 148 9.48 27.90 -6.21
C GLN A 148 8.53 27.01 -5.41
N LEU A 149 7.44 27.60 -4.92
CA LEU A 149 6.40 26.88 -4.19
C LEU A 149 5.72 25.82 -5.06
N SER A 150 5.34 26.17 -6.29
CA SER A 150 4.73 25.24 -7.26
C SER A 150 5.67 24.08 -7.60
N ASN A 151 6.97 24.34 -7.78
CA ASN A 151 7.95 23.28 -8.03
C ASN A 151 8.15 22.36 -6.81
N ALA A 152 8.17 22.91 -5.58
CA ALA A 152 8.26 22.11 -4.36
C ALA A 152 6.99 21.25 -4.16
N LEU A 153 5.82 21.84 -4.35
CA LEU A 153 4.53 21.14 -4.30
C LEU A 153 4.46 20.03 -5.37
N GLY A 154 4.91 20.32 -6.60
CA GLY A 154 4.96 19.32 -7.68
C GLY A 154 5.83 18.11 -7.35
N LYS A 155 6.99 18.31 -6.71
CA LYS A 155 7.84 17.19 -6.23
C LYS A 155 7.14 16.37 -5.15
N LEU A 156 6.51 17.04 -4.18
CA LEU A 156 5.76 16.40 -3.11
C LEU A 156 4.60 15.56 -3.67
N THR A 157 3.80 16.11 -4.59
CA THR A 157 2.68 15.42 -5.25
C THR A 157 3.12 14.17 -6.01
N ILE A 158 4.30 14.21 -6.65
CA ILE A 158 4.87 13.02 -7.32
C ILE A 158 5.18 11.90 -6.32
N GLN A 159 5.78 12.24 -5.17
CA GLN A 159 6.06 11.23 -4.14
C GLN A 159 4.78 10.70 -3.50
N ILE A 160 3.80 11.57 -3.25
CA ILE A 160 2.47 11.16 -2.75
C ILE A 160 1.83 10.18 -3.74
N ARG A 161 1.90 10.45 -5.05
CA ARG A 161 1.39 9.53 -6.07
C ARG A 161 2.07 8.17 -6.02
N PHE A 162 3.41 8.12 -5.87
CA PHE A 162 4.12 6.85 -5.75
C PHE A 162 3.77 6.10 -4.46
N ASP A 163 3.61 6.84 -3.36
CA ASP A 163 3.23 6.27 -2.07
C ASP A 163 1.83 5.65 -2.07
N LEU A 164 0.87 6.28 -2.77
CA LEU A 164 -0.50 5.80 -2.90
C LEU A 164 -0.64 4.63 -3.88
N LEU A 165 0.02 4.70 -5.04
CA LEU A 165 -0.15 3.71 -6.09
C LEU A 165 0.74 2.47 -5.90
N GLY A 166 1.69 2.51 -4.96
CA GLY A 166 2.67 1.43 -4.78
C GLY A 166 3.51 1.18 -6.04
N GLU A 167 3.58 2.16 -6.94
CA GLU A 167 4.30 2.06 -8.21
C GLU A 167 5.81 1.90 -7.93
N ASN A 168 6.31 0.66 -8.02
CA ASN A 168 7.74 0.42 -8.15
C ASN A 168 8.24 1.10 -9.43
N GLN A 169 9.41 1.73 -9.37
CA GLN A 169 9.96 2.57 -10.46
C GLN A 169 10.09 1.87 -11.84
N GLN A 170 9.89 0.55 -11.91
CA GLN A 170 10.10 -0.29 -13.09
C GLN A 170 8.88 -0.47 -14.00
N GLU A 171 7.66 -0.12 -13.57
CA GLU A 171 6.42 -0.26 -14.38
C GLU A 171 5.89 1.08 -14.92
N LYS A 172 6.78 2.03 -15.19
CA LYS A 172 6.38 3.40 -15.57
C LYS A 172 6.10 3.55 -17.07
N ILE A 173 4.86 3.86 -17.42
CA ILE A 173 4.46 4.39 -18.74
C ILE A 173 5.06 5.79 -18.97
N TYR A 174 5.25 6.57 -17.90
CA TYR A 174 5.85 7.90 -17.92
C TYR A 174 6.98 8.04 -16.90
N SER A 175 8.13 8.55 -17.34
CA SER A 175 9.25 8.88 -16.47
C SER A 175 8.89 9.99 -15.48
N ILE A 176 9.64 10.08 -14.37
CA ILE A 176 9.47 11.11 -13.33
C ILE A 176 9.56 12.51 -13.94
N GLU A 177 10.49 12.72 -14.86
CA GLU A 177 10.66 14.00 -15.57
C GLU A 177 9.46 14.34 -16.46
N GLN A 178 8.84 13.35 -17.11
CA GLN A 178 7.63 13.57 -17.89
C GLN A 178 6.44 13.97 -17.00
N ILE A 179 6.24 13.27 -15.88
CA ILE A 179 5.16 13.59 -14.93
C ILE A 179 5.36 15.00 -14.35
N LYS A 180 6.59 15.34 -13.96
CA LYS A 180 6.94 16.67 -13.46
C LYS A 180 6.65 17.76 -14.50
N LYS A 181 7.04 17.54 -15.76
CA LYS A 181 6.75 18.48 -16.86
C LYS A 181 5.24 18.64 -17.07
N MET A 182 4.46 17.57 -16.97
CA MET A 182 3.00 17.63 -17.10
C MET A 182 2.36 18.41 -15.95
N ILE A 183 2.76 18.15 -14.70
CA ILE A 183 2.26 18.88 -13.53
C ILE A 183 2.59 20.37 -13.65
N LYS A 184 3.85 20.70 -13.96
CA LYS A 184 4.27 22.10 -14.16
C LYS A 184 3.46 22.76 -15.27
N LYS A 185 3.38 22.15 -16.46
CA LYS A 185 2.61 22.68 -17.59
C LYS A 185 1.14 22.94 -17.22
N ASN A 186 0.52 22.01 -16.49
CA ASN A 186 -0.87 22.15 -16.07
C ASN A 186 -1.03 23.26 -15.03
N SER A 187 -0.13 23.35 -14.06
CA SER A 187 -0.09 24.43 -13.06
C SER A 187 0.06 25.80 -13.71
N ASP A 188 1.00 25.94 -14.64
CA ASP A 188 1.25 27.19 -15.38
C ASP A 188 0.03 27.55 -16.24
N SER A 189 -0.61 26.55 -16.86
CA SER A 189 -1.82 26.79 -17.66
C SER A 189 -2.99 27.26 -16.79
N SER A 190 -3.12 26.75 -15.56
CA SER A 190 -4.19 27.18 -14.64
C SER A 190 -3.99 28.59 -14.08
N SER A 191 -2.75 29.05 -13.89
CA SER A 191 -2.49 30.41 -13.38
C SER A 191 -2.78 31.51 -14.41
N HIS A 192 -2.85 31.17 -15.71
CA HIS A 192 -3.16 32.10 -16.80
C HIS A 192 -4.65 32.13 -17.20
N ILE A 193 -5.54 31.43 -16.47
CA ILE A 193 -6.98 31.48 -16.73
C ILE A 193 -7.53 32.81 -16.22
N THR A 194 -7.74 33.77 -17.12
CA THR A 194 -8.41 35.04 -16.82
C THR A 194 -9.91 34.81 -16.64
N ILE A 195 -10.46 35.20 -15.49
CA ILE A 195 -11.91 35.24 -15.26
C ILE A 195 -12.48 36.46 -16.00
N THR A 196 -13.21 36.23 -17.09
CA THR A 196 -14.07 37.24 -17.75
C THR A 196 -15.32 37.54 -16.96
#